data_AF-A0A545TE48-F1
#
_entry.id   AF-A0A545TE48-F1
#
_cell.length_a   1.000
_cell.length_b   1.000
_cell.length_c   1.000
_cell.angle_alpha   90.00
_cell.angle_beta   90.00
_cell.angle_gamma   90.00
#
_symmetry.space_group_name_H-M   'P 1'
#
loop_
_entity.id
_entity.type
_entity.pdbx_description
1 polymer ?
#
loop_
_entity_poly.entity_id
_entity_poly.type
_entity_poly.pdbx_seq_one_letter_code
_entity_poly.pdbx_strand_id
1 'polypeptide(L)'
;MNYTETLDKALSCLRQLDLDKALLLFYQLLDENPRDLELIDRIYKLEVKRPHMPGFERICRHIFSVNSSSQEFHEYFVRAYTDFSEQFGRNSEFSDEQAYNLLYQLSSTRFEQDCEALVTRIKKHQANNPKTPSALFRYCESLISKGQMLKAKNEFRYLITYYTETPEAQNAIARLSWVESQIVR
;
A
#
# COMPACT_ATOMS: atom_id res chain seq x y z
N MET A 1 4.40 -22.50 -18.72
CA MET A 1 3.04 -22.78 -19.18
C MET A 1 2.72 -21.84 -20.34
N ASN A 2 1.80 -22.15 -21.27
CA ASN A 2 1.40 -21.15 -22.28
C ASN A 2 0.36 -20.21 -21.65
N TYR A 3 0.73 -18.95 -21.44
CA TYR A 3 -0.11 -17.95 -20.76
C TYR A 3 -1.47 -17.82 -21.45
N THR A 4 -1.49 -17.66 -22.77
CA THR A 4 -2.72 -17.46 -23.55
C THR A 4 -3.65 -18.67 -23.46
N GLU A 5 -3.12 -19.89 -23.60
CA GLU A 5 -3.93 -21.11 -23.48
C GLU A 5 -4.52 -21.27 -22.08
N THR A 6 -3.78 -20.88 -21.05
CA THR A 6 -4.23 -20.98 -19.65
C THR A 6 -5.28 -19.93 -19.35
N LEU A 7 -5.11 -18.71 -19.87
CA LEU A 7 -6.08 -17.64 -19.78
C LEU A 7 -7.41 -18.02 -20.47
N ASP A 8 -7.33 -18.58 -21.67
CA ASP A 8 -8.51 -19.05 -22.41
C ASP A 8 -9.26 -20.16 -21.67
N LYS A 9 -8.51 -21.09 -21.05
CA LYS A 9 -9.10 -22.12 -20.19
C LYS A 9 -9.79 -21.51 -18.98
N ALA A 10 -9.16 -20.57 -18.28
CA ALA A 10 -9.75 -19.88 -17.12
C ALA A 10 -11.05 -19.14 -17.50
N LEU A 11 -11.06 -18.46 -18.65
CA LEU A 11 -12.23 -17.78 -19.19
C LEU A 11 -13.34 -18.74 -19.62
N SER A 12 -12.99 -19.93 -20.12
CA SER A 12 -13.95 -20.98 -20.43
C SER A 12 -14.61 -21.52 -19.16
N CYS A 13 -13.85 -21.77 -18.09
CA CYS A 13 -14.38 -22.16 -16.79
C CYS A 13 -15.36 -21.11 -16.24
N LEU A 14 -15.03 -19.82 -16.32
CA LEU A 14 -15.96 -18.74 -15.94
C LEU A 14 -17.27 -18.77 -16.73
N ARG A 15 -17.20 -18.99 -18.06
CA ARG A 15 -18.41 -19.09 -18.91
C ARG A 15 -19.28 -20.29 -18.53
N GLN A 16 -18.67 -21.35 -18.03
CA GLN A 16 -19.36 -22.55 -17.51
C GLN A 16 -19.80 -22.40 -16.04
N LEU A 17 -19.60 -21.21 -15.44
CA LEU A 17 -19.88 -20.92 -14.03
C LEU A 17 -19.05 -21.76 -13.04
N ASP A 18 -17.94 -22.35 -13.49
CA ASP A 18 -16.99 -23.07 -12.65
C ASP A 18 -15.95 -22.10 -12.08
N LEU A 19 -16.40 -21.33 -11.09
CA LEU A 19 -15.64 -20.23 -10.52
C LEU A 19 -14.35 -20.69 -9.81
N ASP A 20 -14.41 -21.80 -9.08
CA ASP A 20 -13.26 -22.29 -8.31
C ASP A 20 -12.13 -22.75 -9.24
N LYS A 21 -12.44 -23.45 -10.34
CA LYS A 21 -11.44 -23.80 -11.36
C LYS A 21 -10.90 -22.58 -12.09
N ALA A 22 -11.75 -21.60 -12.39
CA ALA A 22 -11.30 -20.36 -13.01
C ALA A 22 -10.31 -19.61 -12.11
N LEU A 23 -10.63 -19.42 -10.83
CA LEU A 23 -9.76 -18.77 -9.86
C LEU A 23 -8.43 -19.52 -9.69
N LEU A 24 -8.46 -20.85 -9.64
CA LEU A 24 -7.24 -21.65 -9.58
C LEU A 24 -6.29 -21.33 -10.75
N LEU A 25 -6.81 -21.29 -11.97
CA LEU A 25 -6.02 -20.98 -13.16
C LEU A 25 -5.56 -19.52 -13.17
N PHE A 26 -6.40 -18.57 -12.73
CA PHE A 26 -6.00 -17.17 -12.63
C PHE A 26 -4.88 -16.96 -11.60
N TYR A 27 -4.94 -17.61 -10.44
CA TYR A 27 -3.85 -17.52 -9.46
C TYR A 27 -2.56 -18.16 -9.98
N GLN A 28 -2.63 -19.25 -10.74
CA GLN A 28 -1.45 -19.81 -11.40
C GLN A 28 -0.80 -18.79 -12.36
N LEU A 29 -1.62 -18.11 -13.17
CA LEU A 29 -1.14 -17.06 -14.07
C LEU A 29 -0.57 -15.87 -13.30
N LEU A 30 -1.16 -15.54 -12.13
CA LEU A 30 -0.71 -14.43 -11.29
C LEU A 30 0.63 -14.74 -10.62
N ASP A 31 0.83 -15.98 -10.19
CA ASP A 31 2.10 -16.44 -9.63
C ASP A 31 3.22 -16.36 -10.70
N GLU A 32 2.89 -16.60 -11.99
CA GLU A 32 3.82 -16.41 -13.12
C GLU A 32 3.99 -14.94 -13.54
N ASN A 33 2.94 -14.12 -13.41
CA ASN A 33 2.87 -12.73 -13.88
C ASN A 33 2.33 -11.80 -12.78
N PRO A 34 3.09 -11.57 -11.69
CA PRO A 34 2.58 -10.93 -10.47
C PRO A 34 2.21 -9.45 -10.62
N ARG A 35 2.55 -8.83 -11.76
CA ARG A 35 2.27 -7.41 -12.05
C ARG A 35 1.22 -7.21 -13.13
N ASP A 36 0.58 -8.28 -13.58
CA ASP A 36 -0.52 -8.22 -14.54
C ASP A 36 -1.76 -7.59 -13.89
N LEU A 37 -1.95 -6.30 -14.14
CA LEU A 37 -3.03 -5.52 -13.54
C LEU A 37 -4.42 -5.99 -13.99
N GLU A 38 -4.55 -6.48 -15.23
CA GLU A 38 -5.83 -6.97 -15.73
C GLU A 38 -6.21 -8.28 -15.02
N LEU A 39 -5.23 -9.16 -14.81
CA LEU A 39 -5.43 -10.39 -14.06
C LEU A 39 -5.76 -10.12 -12.59
N ILE A 40 -5.04 -9.21 -11.95
CA ILE A 40 -5.28 -8.78 -10.57
C ILE A 40 -6.70 -8.23 -10.42
N ASP A 41 -7.14 -7.34 -11.32
CA ASP A 41 -8.49 -6.77 -11.31
C ASP A 41 -9.57 -7.85 -11.48
N ARG A 42 -9.35 -8.79 -12.42
CA ARG A 42 -10.27 -9.92 -12.63
C ARG A 42 -10.42 -10.79 -11.39
N ILE A 43 -9.31 -11.19 -10.76
CA ILE A 43 -9.34 -12.02 -9.55
C ILE A 43 -10.06 -11.28 -8.43
N TYR A 44 -9.70 -10.02 -8.18
CA TYR A 44 -10.31 -9.22 -7.12
C TYR A 44 -11.83 -9.03 -7.31
N LYS A 45 -12.30 -8.73 -8.54
CA LYS A 45 -13.73 -8.61 -8.85
C LYS A 45 -14.53 -9.89 -8.58
N LEU A 46 -13.88 -11.05 -8.63
CA LEU A 46 -14.48 -12.33 -8.30
C LEU A 46 -14.44 -12.59 -6.78
N GLU A 47 -13.29 -12.34 -6.15
CA GLU A 47 -13.07 -12.60 -4.72
C GLU A 47 -13.84 -11.65 -3.80
N VAL A 48 -14.02 -10.39 -4.19
CA VAL A 48 -14.80 -9.41 -3.41
C VAL A 48 -16.27 -9.82 -3.26
N LYS A 49 -16.79 -10.65 -4.18
CA LYS A 49 -18.14 -11.24 -4.10
C LYS A 49 -18.22 -12.42 -3.12
N ARG A 50 -17.08 -12.91 -2.63
CA ARG A 50 -16.93 -14.05 -1.72
C ARG A 50 -15.95 -13.71 -0.59
N PRO A 51 -16.18 -12.63 0.18
CA PRO A 51 -15.18 -12.05 1.10
C PRO A 51 -14.78 -12.97 2.26
N HIS A 52 -15.58 -14.01 2.55
CA HIS A 52 -15.29 -15.01 3.59
C HIS A 52 -14.34 -16.13 3.14
N MET A 53 -13.98 -16.16 1.85
CA MET A 53 -13.03 -17.14 1.33
C MET A 53 -11.59 -16.63 1.51
N PRO A 54 -10.60 -17.52 1.76
CA PRO A 54 -9.19 -17.11 1.90
C PRO A 54 -8.61 -16.40 0.67
N GLY A 55 -9.22 -16.60 -0.50
CA GLY A 55 -8.82 -15.96 -1.74
C GLY A 55 -8.92 -14.43 -1.69
N PHE A 56 -9.93 -13.88 -1.00
CA PHE A 56 -10.09 -12.43 -0.85
C PHE A 56 -8.92 -11.81 -0.06
N GLU A 57 -8.54 -12.41 1.06
CA GLU A 57 -7.37 -11.97 1.81
C GLU A 57 -6.09 -12.08 0.96
N ARG A 58 -5.91 -13.20 0.24
CA ARG A 58 -4.75 -13.45 -0.62
C ARG A 58 -4.60 -12.37 -1.69
N ILE A 59 -5.66 -12.04 -2.42
CA ILE A 59 -5.58 -11.04 -3.49
C ILE A 59 -5.35 -9.64 -2.92
N CYS A 60 -6.00 -9.24 -1.84
CA CYS A 60 -5.74 -7.94 -1.20
C CYS A 60 -4.27 -7.82 -0.76
N ARG A 61 -3.71 -8.85 -0.12
CA ARG A 61 -2.30 -8.87 0.26
C ARG A 61 -1.35 -8.80 -0.93
N HIS A 62 -1.70 -9.46 -2.04
CA HIS A 62 -0.96 -9.34 -3.30
C HIS A 62 -0.97 -7.89 -3.80
N ILE A 63 -2.14 -7.25 -3.86
CA ILE A 63 -2.30 -5.85 -4.26
C ILE A 63 -1.44 -4.93 -3.40
N PHE A 64 -1.42 -5.13 -2.08
CA PHE A 64 -0.60 -4.33 -1.16
C PHE A 64 0.91 -4.53 -1.37
N SER A 65 1.31 -5.62 -2.03
CA SER A 65 2.71 -5.93 -2.34
C SER A 65 3.15 -5.38 -3.70
N VAL A 66 2.21 -5.04 -4.59
CA VAL A 66 2.52 -4.49 -5.92
C VAL A 66 2.93 -3.02 -5.81
N ASN A 67 4.17 -2.73 -6.16
CA ASN A 67 4.67 -1.36 -6.26
C ASN A 67 4.39 -0.78 -7.66
N SER A 68 3.32 0.01 -7.77
CA SER A 68 2.99 0.80 -8.96
C SER A 68 2.65 2.23 -8.56
N SER A 69 3.12 3.19 -9.36
CA SER A 69 2.85 4.63 -9.21
C SER A 69 1.76 5.13 -10.17
N SER A 70 1.08 4.25 -10.90
CA SER A 70 -0.01 4.67 -11.79
C SER A 70 -1.22 5.11 -10.97
N GLN A 71 -1.86 6.20 -11.41
CA GLN A 71 -3.06 6.72 -10.76
C GLN A 71 -4.20 5.69 -10.78
N GLU A 72 -4.35 4.96 -11.88
CA GLU A 72 -5.33 3.88 -12.03
C GLU A 72 -5.14 2.78 -10.98
N PHE A 73 -3.88 2.39 -10.73
CA PHE A 73 -3.57 1.42 -9.69
C PHE A 73 -3.81 1.97 -8.29
N HIS A 74 -3.55 3.25 -8.06
CA HIS A 74 -3.81 3.88 -6.77
C HIS A 74 -5.30 3.82 -6.38
N GLU A 75 -6.21 4.16 -7.28
CA GLU A 75 -7.66 4.07 -7.01
C GLU A 75 -8.10 2.64 -6.69
N TYR A 76 -7.55 1.70 -7.43
CA TYR A 76 -7.78 0.28 -7.23
C TYR A 76 -7.23 -0.21 -5.87
N PHE A 77 -6.01 0.19 -5.52
CA PHE A 77 -5.36 -0.11 -4.24
C PHE A 77 -6.18 0.42 -3.06
N VAL A 78 -6.67 1.66 -3.15
CA VAL A 78 -7.50 2.30 -2.13
C VAL A 78 -8.81 1.55 -1.93
N ARG A 79 -9.44 1.09 -3.00
CA ARG A 79 -10.66 0.27 -2.94
C ARG A 79 -10.39 -1.07 -2.25
N ALA A 80 -9.34 -1.78 -2.67
CA ALA A 80 -8.95 -3.05 -2.07
C ALA A 80 -8.63 -2.92 -0.57
N TYR A 81 -7.98 -1.82 -0.17
CA TYR A 81 -7.73 -1.52 1.24
C TYR A 81 -9.01 -1.24 2.03
N THR A 82 -9.95 -0.50 1.45
CA THR A 82 -11.25 -0.21 2.08
C THR A 82 -11.97 -1.51 2.39
N ASP A 83 -12.20 -2.35 1.37
CA ASP A 83 -12.93 -3.62 1.52
C ASP A 83 -12.21 -4.57 2.49
N PHE A 84 -10.87 -4.64 2.41
CA PHE A 84 -10.06 -5.44 3.31
C PHE A 84 -10.20 -4.98 4.78
N SER A 85 -10.16 -3.66 5.02
CA SER A 85 -10.26 -3.09 6.36
C SER A 85 -11.65 -3.30 6.99
N GLU A 86 -12.70 -3.33 6.17
CA GLU A 86 -14.07 -3.63 6.61
C GLU A 86 -14.20 -5.12 7.00
N GLN A 87 -13.57 -6.01 6.25
CA GLN A 87 -13.69 -7.46 6.46
C GLN A 87 -12.77 -8.00 7.58
N PHE A 88 -11.52 -7.54 7.64
CA PHE A 88 -10.49 -8.08 8.54
C PHE A 88 -10.07 -7.12 9.66
N GLY A 89 -10.55 -5.87 9.61
CA GLY A 89 -10.14 -4.82 10.53
C GLY A 89 -8.81 -4.16 10.16
N ARG A 90 -8.63 -2.95 10.68
CA ARG A 90 -7.48 -2.06 10.37
C ARG A 90 -6.17 -2.47 11.04
N ASN A 91 -6.21 -3.38 12.02
CA ASN A 91 -5.06 -3.85 12.78
C ASN A 91 -4.41 -5.11 12.19
N SER A 92 -4.69 -5.42 10.92
CA SER A 92 -4.13 -6.60 10.27
C SER A 92 -2.60 -6.54 10.19
N GLU A 93 -1.97 -7.70 10.33
CA GLU A 93 -0.51 -7.79 10.19
C GLU A 93 -0.11 -7.76 8.71
N PHE A 94 0.73 -6.80 8.34
CA PHE A 94 1.31 -6.66 7.01
C PHE A 94 2.80 -6.99 7.03
N SER A 95 3.33 -7.54 5.93
CA SER A 95 4.78 -7.62 5.75
C SER A 95 5.41 -6.23 5.70
N ASP A 96 6.73 -6.14 5.89
CA ASP A 96 7.42 -4.84 5.84
C ASP A 96 7.18 -4.13 4.52
N GLU A 97 7.30 -4.84 3.40
CA GLU A 97 7.04 -4.30 2.07
C GLU A 97 5.61 -3.80 1.90
N GLN A 98 4.62 -4.57 2.37
CA GLN A 98 3.21 -4.16 2.36
C GLN A 98 2.99 -2.91 3.22
N ALA A 99 3.61 -2.84 4.41
CA ALA A 99 3.48 -1.69 5.30
C ALA A 99 4.02 -0.39 4.67
N TYR A 100 5.17 -0.46 4.00
CA TYR A 100 5.71 0.70 3.28
C TYR A 100 4.85 1.11 2.08
N ASN A 101 4.38 0.15 1.29
CA ASN A 101 3.50 0.42 0.16
C ASN A 101 2.17 1.01 0.63
N LEU A 102 1.57 0.46 1.68
CA LEU A 102 0.38 0.99 2.32
C LEU A 102 0.61 2.42 2.80
N LEU A 103 1.71 2.70 3.50
CA LEU A 103 2.00 4.06 3.94
C LEU A 103 2.12 5.02 2.75
N TYR A 104 2.85 4.62 1.70
CA TYR A 104 3.01 5.44 0.51
C TYR A 104 1.66 5.74 -0.16
N GLN A 105 0.87 4.71 -0.44
CA GLN A 105 -0.41 4.84 -1.15
C GLN A 105 -1.47 5.52 -0.27
N LEU A 106 -1.57 5.22 1.02
CA LEU A 106 -2.61 5.79 1.87
C LEU A 106 -2.27 7.22 2.33
N SER A 107 -1.00 7.61 2.33
CA SER A 107 -0.59 8.94 2.82
C SER A 107 -1.32 10.07 2.13
N SER A 108 -1.62 9.99 0.83
CA SER A 108 -2.34 11.01 0.07
C SER A 108 -3.87 10.93 0.15
N THR A 109 -4.42 10.06 1.00
CA THR A 109 -5.87 9.73 1.03
C THR A 109 -6.54 10.21 2.33
N ARG A 110 -7.83 9.86 2.50
CA ARG A 110 -8.60 10.11 3.74
C ARG A 110 -8.21 9.22 4.92
N PHE A 111 -7.37 8.20 4.73
CA PHE A 111 -7.00 7.21 5.77
C PHE A 111 -5.90 7.71 6.71
N GLU A 112 -6.06 8.91 7.28
CA GLU A 112 -5.03 9.55 8.11
C GLU A 112 -4.68 8.74 9.36
N GLN A 113 -5.69 8.28 10.10
CA GLN A 113 -5.49 7.48 11.32
C GLN A 113 -4.75 6.18 11.03
N ASP A 114 -5.05 5.54 9.91
CA ASP A 114 -4.40 4.28 9.51
C ASP A 114 -2.94 4.54 9.12
N CYS A 115 -2.66 5.67 8.45
CA CYS A 115 -1.29 6.11 8.17
C CYS A 115 -0.50 6.37 9.46
N GLU A 116 -1.10 7.02 10.47
CA GLU A 116 -0.46 7.25 11.76
C GLU A 116 -0.13 5.94 12.50
N ALA A 117 -1.05 4.98 12.46
CA ALA A 117 -0.82 3.64 13.02
C ALA A 117 0.32 2.91 12.29
N LEU A 118 0.35 2.98 10.96
CA LEU A 118 1.44 2.42 10.13
C LEU A 118 2.78 3.08 10.45
N VAL A 119 2.84 4.41 10.54
CA VAL A 119 4.05 5.16 10.89
C VAL A 119 4.55 4.75 12.27
N THR A 120 3.66 4.66 13.25
CA THR A 120 4.01 4.23 14.63
C THR A 120 4.58 2.82 14.62
N ARG A 121 3.97 1.90 13.87
CA ARG A 121 4.45 0.53 13.70
C ARG A 121 5.83 0.48 13.03
N ILE A 122 6.01 1.20 11.92
CA ILE A 122 7.27 1.28 11.17
C ILE A 122 8.39 1.81 12.09
N LYS A 123 8.14 2.89 12.82
CA LYS A 123 9.10 3.46 13.79
C LYS A 123 9.48 2.45 14.88
N LYS A 124 8.52 1.66 15.37
CA LYS A 124 8.75 0.72 16.47
C LYS A 124 9.46 -0.57 16.02
N HIS A 125 9.08 -1.11 14.87
CA HIS A 125 9.49 -2.46 14.46
C HIS A 125 10.49 -2.49 13.32
N GLN A 126 10.61 -1.40 12.56
CA GLN A 126 11.43 -1.32 11.34
C GLN A 126 12.40 -0.14 11.39
N ALA A 127 12.76 0.34 12.59
CA ALA A 127 13.65 1.49 12.75
C ALA A 127 14.99 1.33 11.99
N ASN A 128 15.56 0.12 11.98
CA ASN A 128 16.85 -0.14 11.36
C ASN A 128 16.75 -0.47 9.85
N ASN A 129 15.54 -0.49 9.27
CA ASN A 129 15.38 -0.79 7.85
C ASN A 129 15.80 0.43 7.00
N PRO A 130 16.67 0.25 5.99
CA PRO A 130 17.13 1.35 5.14
C PRO A 130 16.03 2.10 4.39
N LYS A 131 14.83 1.52 4.23
CA LYS A 131 13.68 2.17 3.59
C LYS A 131 12.90 3.10 4.53
N THR A 132 13.05 2.94 5.85
CA THR A 132 12.28 3.70 6.84
C THR A 132 12.47 5.22 6.73
N PRO A 133 13.70 5.76 6.61
CA PRO A 133 13.88 7.21 6.46
C PRO A 133 13.13 7.78 5.26
N SER A 134 13.23 7.11 4.10
CA SER A 134 12.54 7.52 2.86
C SER A 134 11.02 7.46 3.00
N ALA A 135 10.49 6.44 3.67
CA ALA A 135 9.06 6.31 3.91
C ALA A 135 8.54 7.42 4.86
N LEU A 136 9.25 7.69 5.96
CA LEU A 136 8.90 8.75 6.91
C LEU A 136 8.99 10.14 6.27
N PHE A 137 10.01 10.39 5.45
CA PHE A 137 10.14 11.66 4.72
C PHE A 137 8.96 11.91 3.79
N ARG A 138 8.54 10.89 3.01
CA ARG A 138 7.36 10.99 2.14
C ARG A 138 6.07 11.22 2.92
N TYR A 139 5.92 10.58 4.08
CA TYR A 139 4.80 10.84 4.97
C TYR A 139 4.78 12.31 5.44
N CYS A 140 5.94 12.87 5.80
CA CYS A 140 6.05 14.30 6.16
C CYS A 140 5.62 15.23 5.02
N GLU A 141 6.04 14.95 3.78
CA GLU A 141 5.59 15.71 2.60
C GLU A 141 4.09 15.60 2.39
N SER A 142 3.51 14.43 2.65
CA SER A 142 2.06 14.27 2.58
C SER A 142 1.32 15.00 3.71
N LEU A 143 1.91 15.16 4.89
CA LEU A 143 1.33 16.01 5.94
C LEU A 143 1.34 17.49 5.53
N ILE A 144 2.42 17.94 4.88
CA ILE A 144 2.52 19.30 4.32
C ILE A 144 1.41 19.54 3.28
N SER A 145 1.24 18.62 2.33
CA SER A 145 0.25 18.79 1.25
C SER A 145 -1.19 18.86 1.77
N LYS A 146 -1.45 18.26 2.95
CA LYS A 146 -2.72 18.33 3.67
C LYS A 146 -2.85 19.53 4.62
N GLY A 147 -1.85 20.41 4.68
CA GLY A 147 -1.85 21.57 5.59
C GLY A 147 -1.57 21.23 7.05
N GLN A 148 -1.14 20.01 7.36
CA GLN A 148 -0.90 19.53 8.73
C GLN A 148 0.51 19.89 9.22
N MET A 149 0.82 21.18 9.19
CA MET A 149 2.18 21.71 9.39
C MET A 149 2.76 21.33 10.77
N LEU A 150 1.96 21.37 11.84
CA LEU A 150 2.42 21.00 13.18
C LEU A 150 2.81 19.53 13.28
N LYS A 151 2.05 18.62 12.65
CA LYS A 151 2.39 17.20 12.59
C LYS A 151 3.65 16.98 11.76
N ALA A 152 3.71 17.58 10.56
CA ALA A 152 4.89 17.51 9.69
C ALA A 152 6.16 17.95 10.42
N LYS A 153 6.09 19.06 11.15
CA LYS A 153 7.18 19.57 11.99
C LYS A 153 7.69 18.54 13.00
N ASN A 154 6.79 17.90 13.75
CA ASN A 154 7.16 16.90 14.75
C ASN A 154 7.80 15.67 14.10
N GLU A 155 7.25 15.23 12.96
CA GLU A 155 7.75 14.09 12.19
C GLU A 155 9.12 14.36 11.56
N PHE A 156 9.36 15.56 11.00
CA PHE A 156 10.70 15.95 10.55
C PHE A 156 11.72 15.98 11.68
N ARG A 157 11.35 16.49 12.85
CA ARG A 157 12.25 16.47 14.02
C ARG A 157 12.62 15.06 14.43
N TYR A 158 11.66 14.13 14.41
CA TYR A 158 11.93 12.71 14.63
C TYR A 158 12.94 12.18 13.60
N LEU A 159 12.68 12.42 12.31
CA LEU A 159 13.54 11.96 11.22
C LEU A 159 14.98 12.48 11.37
N ILE A 160 15.15 13.78 11.67
CA ILE A 160 16.46 14.41 11.90
C ILE A 160 17.15 13.80 13.11
N THR A 161 16.43 13.52 14.20
CA THR A 161 17.02 13.03 15.45
C THR A 161 17.51 11.59 15.34
N TYR A 162 16.72 10.73 14.70
CA TYR A 162 16.99 9.28 14.69
C TYR A 162 17.68 8.77 13.43
N TYR A 163 17.73 9.57 12.36
CA TYR A 163 18.31 9.18 11.07
C TYR A 163 19.31 10.23 10.55
N THR A 164 20.04 10.90 11.45
CA THR A 164 20.95 12.02 11.17
C THR A 164 21.88 11.82 9.97
N GLU A 165 22.32 10.58 9.73
CA GLU A 165 23.30 10.23 8.70
C GLU A 165 22.68 9.96 7.32
N THR A 166 21.34 9.94 7.21
CA THR A 166 20.68 9.62 5.94
C THR A 166 20.44 10.88 5.09
N PRO A 167 20.38 10.74 3.74
CA PRO A 167 20.03 11.85 2.85
C PRO A 167 18.68 12.50 3.21
N GLU A 168 17.72 11.69 3.68
CA GLU A 168 16.40 12.17 4.09
C GLU A 168 16.44 13.09 5.31
N ALA A 169 17.32 12.84 6.29
CA ALA A 169 17.48 13.74 7.42
C ALA A 169 18.07 15.08 6.99
N GLN A 170 19.02 15.09 6.05
CA GLN A 170 19.58 16.34 5.49
C GLN A 170 18.51 17.14 4.76
N ASN A 171 17.70 16.47 3.94
CA ASN A 171 16.55 17.11 3.27
C ASN A 171 15.50 17.60 4.29
N ALA A 172 15.29 16.85 5.38
CA ALA A 172 14.35 17.21 6.43
C ALA A 172 14.76 18.48 7.17
N ILE A 173 16.06 18.75 7.35
CA ILE A 173 16.54 20.00 7.96
C ILE A 173 16.07 21.21 7.14
N ALA A 174 16.33 21.20 5.83
CA ALA A 174 15.92 22.28 4.94
C ALA A 174 14.39 22.45 4.92
N ARG A 175 13.66 21.33 4.90
CA ARG A 175 12.20 21.34 4.87
C ARG A 175 11.57 21.81 6.17
N LEU A 176 12.14 21.44 7.31
CA LEU A 176 11.68 21.86 8.64
C LEU A 176 11.71 23.38 8.79
N SER A 177 12.78 24.05 8.35
CA SER A 177 12.87 25.51 8.38
C SER A 177 11.75 26.17 7.57
N TRP A 178 11.40 25.60 6.40
CA TRP A 178 10.27 26.08 5.62
C TRP A 178 8.94 25.89 6.36
N VAL A 179 8.67 24.70 6.91
CA VAL A 179 7.44 24.40 7.67
C VAL A 179 7.29 25.36 8.86
N GLU A 180 8.36 25.61 9.60
CA GLU A 180 8.34 26.52 10.75
C GLU A 180 7.99 27.96 10.35
N SER A 181 8.43 28.44 9.19
CA SER A 181 8.04 29.76 8.67
C SER A 181 6.56 29.87 8.29
N GLN A 182 5.91 28.75 7.98
CA GLN A 182 4.47 28.72 7.64
C GLN A 182 3.56 28.69 8.88
N ILE A 183 4.07 28.27 10.04
CA ILE A 183 3.28 28.17 11.29
C ILE A 183 3.15 29.52 12.01
N VAL A 184 4.08 30.45 11.77
CA VAL A 184 4.17 31.75 12.47
C VAL A 184 3.24 32.83 11.86
N ARG A 185 2.29 32.45 11.01
CA ARG A 185 1.29 33.35 10.40
C ARG A 185 -0.10 32.99 10.87
#